data_AF-R5MQW8-F1
#
_entry.id   AF-R5MQW8-F1
#
_cell.length_a   1.000
_cell.length_b   1.000
_cell.length_c   1.000
_cell.angle_alpha   90.00
_cell.angle_beta   90.00
_cell.angle_gamma   90.00
#
_symmetry.space_group_name_H-M   'P 1'
#
loop_
_entity.id
_entity.type
_entity.pdbx_description
1 polymer ?
#
loop_
_entity_poly.entity_id
_entity_poly.type
_entity_poly.pdbx_seq_one_letter_code
_entity_poly.pdbx_strand_id
1 'polypeptide(L)'
;MNATSSRDIEAQEGTDEDATDIYEYGELCLSEETKKKATENPLAVQPENIPIHIESIETEIEFKQSNRSADFIRGEEDDDETGRYIRQGQLLHNLFASIRQEGDLPQAIERLRFEGILESSEQEKQIQKLAQWALGNPKVKDWYSGEWELYNECSIIYTDEEGVMQTRRPDRVMMKDGQVVVVDFKFGKPKDGYRQQVREYMNLLSAMGYEQISGYLWYVFANELEEVK
;
A
#
# COMPACT_ATOMS: atom_id res chain seq x y z
N MET A 1 -63.64 -74.37 18.93
CA MET A 1 -63.94 -73.12 19.67
C MET A 1 -63.69 -71.97 18.68
N ASN A 2 -64.45 -71.74 17.61
CA ASN A 2 -65.89 -71.67 17.31
C ASN A 2 -66.65 -70.52 17.99
N ALA A 3 -66.68 -69.40 17.26
CA ALA A 3 -67.83 -68.89 16.50
C ALA A 3 -68.78 -67.84 17.15
N THR A 4 -69.09 -66.85 16.30
CA THR A 4 -70.36 -66.07 16.16
C THR A 4 -70.71 -64.99 17.19
N SER A 5 -70.97 -63.77 16.72
CA SER A 5 -72.33 -63.21 16.60
C SER A 5 -72.35 -61.68 16.42
N SER A 6 -72.91 -61.28 15.27
CA SER A 6 -73.81 -60.16 14.94
C SER A 6 -74.09 -59.04 15.95
N ARG A 7 -74.07 -57.78 15.47
CA ARG A 7 -75.23 -56.87 15.47
C ARG A 7 -74.99 -55.58 14.67
N ASP A 8 -76.01 -55.26 13.88
CA ASP A 8 -76.31 -54.03 13.14
C ASP A 8 -76.32 -52.79 14.06
N ILE A 9 -76.28 -51.54 13.56
CA ILE A 9 -77.49 -50.75 13.25
C ILE A 9 -77.11 -49.37 12.64
N GLU A 10 -77.78 -49.06 11.52
CA GLU A 10 -78.27 -47.77 10.97
C GLU A 10 -77.29 -46.62 10.69
N ALA A 11 -77.03 -46.22 9.44
CA ALA A 11 -77.92 -45.63 8.40
C ALA A 11 -78.30 -44.16 8.68
N GLN A 12 -77.79 -43.23 7.87
CA GLN A 12 -78.65 -42.46 6.95
C GLN A 12 -77.84 -41.60 5.97
N GLU A 13 -78.08 -41.89 4.69
CA GLU A 13 -77.79 -41.04 3.54
C GLU A 13 -78.68 -39.78 3.55
N GLY A 14 -78.17 -38.71 2.94
CA GLY A 14 -78.96 -37.52 2.66
C GLY A 14 -78.20 -36.45 1.86
N THR A 15 -78.12 -36.68 0.55
CA THR A 15 -78.33 -35.71 -0.56
C THR A 15 -77.49 -34.42 -0.59
N ASP A 16 -76.50 -34.34 -1.49
CA ASP A 16 -76.58 -33.85 -2.90
C ASP A 16 -76.45 -32.31 -2.98
N GLU A 17 -75.31 -31.84 -3.52
CA GLU A 17 -75.21 -30.89 -4.63
C GLU A 17 -73.79 -30.26 -4.72
N ASP A 18 -73.06 -30.66 -5.76
CA ASP A 18 -72.01 -29.94 -6.50
C ASP A 18 -70.99 -29.07 -5.76
N ALA A 19 -69.97 -29.73 -5.22
CA ALA A 19 -68.59 -29.24 -5.32
C ALA A 19 -67.66 -30.46 -5.35
N THR A 20 -67.16 -30.81 -6.54
CA THR A 20 -66.05 -31.77 -6.65
C THR A 20 -64.79 -31.08 -6.14
N ASP A 21 -64.63 -31.02 -4.82
CA ASP A 21 -63.40 -30.55 -4.20
C ASP A 21 -62.29 -31.51 -4.60
N ILE A 22 -61.44 -31.07 -5.52
CA ILE A 22 -60.24 -31.79 -5.91
C ILE A 22 -59.25 -31.64 -4.76
N TYR A 23 -59.15 -32.66 -3.91
CA TYR A 23 -58.14 -32.72 -2.87
C TYR A 23 -56.83 -33.24 -3.47
N GLU A 24 -55.81 -32.39 -3.46
CA GLU A 24 -54.44 -32.78 -3.80
C GLU A 24 -53.70 -33.12 -2.50
N TYR A 25 -53.13 -34.33 -2.42
CA TYR A 25 -52.25 -34.67 -1.31
C TYR A 25 -50.94 -33.92 -1.51
N GLY A 26 -50.61 -33.00 -0.61
CA GLY A 26 -49.33 -32.30 -0.63
C GLY A 26 -48.14 -33.28 -0.57
N GLU A 27 -47.05 -32.93 -1.24
CA GLU A 27 -45.81 -33.71 -1.15
C GLU A 27 -45.23 -33.62 0.26
N LEU A 28 -44.76 -34.77 0.78
CA LEU A 28 -43.99 -34.80 2.02
C LEU A 28 -42.68 -34.04 1.80
N CYS A 29 -42.57 -32.84 2.38
CA CYS A 29 -41.28 -32.21 2.56
C CYS A 29 -40.44 -33.07 3.51
N LEU A 30 -39.55 -33.89 2.94
CA LEU A 30 -38.43 -34.45 3.68
C LEU A 30 -37.64 -33.27 4.23
N SER A 31 -37.69 -33.05 5.55
CA SER A 31 -36.78 -32.13 6.20
C SER A 31 -35.36 -32.50 5.77
N GLU A 32 -34.59 -31.52 5.31
CA GLU A 32 -33.16 -31.69 5.05
C GLU A 32 -32.53 -32.50 6.19
N GLU A 33 -31.65 -33.45 5.84
CA GLU A 33 -30.95 -34.28 6.82
C GLU A 33 -30.47 -33.39 7.97
N THR A 34 -31.00 -33.65 9.17
CA THR A 34 -30.54 -32.96 10.37
C THR A 34 -29.03 -33.08 10.43
N LYS A 35 -28.32 -31.98 10.16
CA LYS A 35 -26.87 -31.89 10.40
C LYS A 35 -26.66 -32.36 11.83
N LYS A 36 -26.03 -33.52 11.99
CA LYS A 36 -25.68 -34.06 13.31
C LYS A 36 -24.99 -32.93 14.07
N LYS A 37 -25.54 -32.56 15.23
CA LYS A 37 -25.00 -31.50 16.09
C LYS A 37 -23.48 -31.67 16.15
N ALA A 38 -22.75 -30.66 15.67
CA ALA A 38 -21.32 -30.56 15.92
C ALA A 38 -21.15 -30.62 17.45
N THR A 39 -20.39 -31.61 17.92
CA THR A 39 -20.06 -31.67 19.34
C THR A 39 -19.30 -30.39 19.71
N GLU A 40 -19.57 -29.83 20.89
CA GLU A 40 -18.83 -28.65 21.41
C GLU A 40 -17.32 -28.92 21.58
N ASN A 41 -16.89 -30.17 21.41
CA ASN A 41 -15.50 -30.57 21.48
C ASN A 41 -14.81 -30.33 20.11
N PRO A 42 -13.91 -29.33 20.00
CA PRO A 42 -13.19 -29.04 18.76
C PRO A 42 -12.30 -30.20 18.28
N LEU A 43 -12.01 -31.17 19.16
CA LEU A 43 -11.17 -32.34 18.86
C LEU A 43 -11.95 -33.53 18.29
N ALA A 44 -13.28 -33.46 18.26
CA ALA A 44 -14.15 -34.52 17.74
C ALA A 44 -14.61 -34.27 16.29
N VAL A 45 -14.09 -33.22 15.66
CA VAL A 45 -14.32 -32.92 14.24
C VAL A 45 -13.63 -33.99 13.40
N GLN A 46 -14.41 -34.72 12.60
CA GLN A 46 -13.88 -35.67 11.63
C GLN A 46 -13.30 -34.88 10.44
N PRO A 47 -12.04 -35.12 10.04
CA PRO A 47 -11.45 -34.43 8.91
C PRO A 47 -12.15 -34.84 7.60
N GLU A 48 -12.69 -33.87 6.88
CA GLU A 48 -13.19 -34.07 5.51
C GLU A 48 -12.06 -33.80 4.51
N ASN A 49 -11.87 -34.71 3.56
CA ASN A 49 -10.89 -34.52 2.49
C ASN A 49 -11.42 -33.46 1.52
N ILE A 50 -10.85 -32.25 1.59
CA ILE A 50 -11.12 -31.19 0.63
C ILE A 50 -10.19 -31.42 -0.58
N PRO A 51 -10.72 -31.71 -1.78
CA PRO A 51 -9.88 -31.83 -2.96
C PRO A 51 -9.30 -30.45 -3.30
N ILE A 52 -7.98 -30.31 -3.15
CA ILE A 52 -7.27 -29.10 -3.53
C ILE A 52 -6.86 -29.24 -5.00
N HIS A 53 -7.41 -28.38 -5.85
CA HIS A 53 -6.98 -28.25 -7.23
C HIS A 53 -5.83 -27.24 -7.30
N ILE A 54 -4.62 -27.73 -7.56
CA ILE A 54 -3.42 -26.89 -7.68
C ILE A 54 -3.15 -26.71 -9.17
N GLU A 55 -3.38 -25.51 -9.68
CA GLU A 55 -2.95 -25.10 -11.02
C GLU A 55 -1.72 -24.19 -10.88
N SER A 56 -0.62 -24.58 -11.53
CA SER A 56 0.54 -23.72 -11.72
C SER A 56 0.25 -22.80 -12.89
N ILE A 57 0.08 -21.51 -12.63
CA ILE A 57 0.14 -20.50 -13.69
C ILE A 57 1.60 -20.43 -14.12
N GLU A 58 1.92 -20.91 -15.32
CA GLU A 58 3.22 -20.70 -15.96
C GLU A 58 3.42 -19.20 -16.16
N THR A 59 3.97 -18.54 -15.14
CA THR A 59 4.36 -17.14 -15.21
C THR A 59 5.79 -17.15 -15.72
N GLU A 60 6.09 -16.41 -16.80
CA GLU A 60 7.48 -16.15 -17.19
C GLU A 60 8.15 -15.35 -16.07
N ILE A 61 8.80 -16.03 -15.14
CA ILE A 61 9.56 -15.40 -14.07
C ILE A 61 10.88 -14.94 -14.67
N GLU A 62 10.94 -13.67 -15.08
CA GLU A 62 12.20 -13.01 -15.40
C GLU A 62 12.83 -12.49 -14.09
N PHE A 63 13.93 -13.11 -13.67
CA PHE A 63 14.68 -12.61 -12.52
C PHE A 63 15.40 -11.32 -12.90
N LYS A 64 14.83 -10.17 -12.51
CA LYS A 64 15.51 -8.88 -12.63
C LYS A 64 16.36 -8.66 -11.39
N GLN A 65 17.67 -8.71 -11.58
CA GLN A 65 18.62 -8.35 -10.55
C GLN A 65 18.35 -6.91 -10.10
N SER A 66 18.27 -6.67 -8.78
CA SER A 66 18.12 -5.31 -8.28
C SER A 66 19.38 -4.50 -8.57
N ASN A 67 19.24 -3.20 -8.80
CA ASN A 67 20.40 -2.31 -9.00
C ASN A 67 21.40 -2.46 -7.84
N ARG A 68 20.92 -2.52 -6.58
CA ARG A 68 21.77 -2.77 -5.41
C ARG A 68 22.53 -4.10 -5.46
N SER A 69 21.92 -5.16 -6.00
CA SER A 69 22.60 -6.44 -6.15
C SER A 69 23.66 -6.39 -7.25
N ALA A 70 23.41 -5.65 -8.33
CA ALA A 70 24.39 -5.45 -9.39
C ALA A 70 25.62 -4.69 -8.87
N ASP A 71 25.42 -3.63 -8.10
CA ASP A 71 26.49 -2.82 -7.50
C ASP A 71 27.35 -3.67 -6.55
N PHE A 72 26.72 -4.47 -5.68
CA PHE A 72 27.44 -5.37 -4.77
C PHE A 72 28.29 -6.42 -5.50
N ILE A 73 27.78 -7.04 -6.56
CA ILE A 73 28.50 -8.09 -7.30
C ILE A 73 29.66 -7.52 -8.11
N ARG A 74 29.56 -6.27 -8.57
CA ARG A 74 30.62 -5.63 -9.36
C ARG A 74 31.91 -5.39 -8.57
N GLY A 75 31.86 -5.44 -7.23
CA GLY A 75 33.04 -5.19 -6.40
C GLY A 75 33.63 -3.81 -6.65
N GLU A 76 32.79 -2.85 -7.04
CA GLU A 76 33.13 -1.43 -7.02
C GLU A 76 33.28 -1.05 -5.55
N GLU A 77 34.47 -1.31 -4.99
CA GLU A 77 34.98 -0.52 -3.88
C GLU A 77 35.07 0.92 -4.41
N ASP A 78 33.97 1.69 -4.42
CA ASP A 78 34.08 3.14 -4.65
C ASP A 78 34.74 3.76 -3.42
N ASP A 79 36.04 3.56 -3.32
CA ASP A 79 36.88 4.26 -2.37
C ASP A 79 37.31 5.63 -2.93
N ASP A 80 36.89 5.95 -4.15
CA ASP A 80 36.99 7.30 -4.68
C ASP A 80 35.99 8.26 -4.01
N GLU A 81 36.35 9.54 -4.04
CA GLU A 81 35.59 10.59 -3.38
C GLU A 81 34.16 10.74 -3.97
N THR A 82 34.01 10.45 -5.27
CA THR A 82 32.75 10.65 -6.00
C THR A 82 31.71 9.61 -5.62
N GLY A 83 32.08 8.33 -5.57
CA GLY A 83 31.20 7.26 -5.14
C GLY A 83 30.76 7.43 -3.69
N ARG A 84 31.65 7.90 -2.81
CA ARG A 84 31.29 8.26 -1.43
C ARG A 84 30.21 9.35 -1.38
N TYR A 85 30.31 10.40 -2.19
CA TYR A 85 29.27 11.44 -2.28
C TYR A 85 27.94 10.90 -2.82
N ILE A 86 27.96 10.02 -3.82
CA ILE A 86 26.75 9.41 -4.38
C ILE A 86 26.05 8.54 -3.33
N ARG A 87 26.79 7.66 -2.64
CA ARG A 87 26.24 6.81 -1.57
C ARG A 87 25.68 7.65 -0.42
N GLN A 88 26.40 8.69 -0.01
CA GLN A 88 25.94 9.60 1.03
C GLN A 88 24.65 10.33 0.62
N GLY A 89 24.56 10.80 -0.63
CA GLY A 89 23.36 11.43 -1.17
C GLY A 89 22.16 10.48 -1.18
N GLN A 90 22.34 9.24 -1.64
CA GLN A 90 21.28 8.22 -1.60
C GLN A 90 20.83 7.90 -0.18
N LEU A 91 21.77 7.80 0.77
CA LEU A 91 21.46 7.55 2.17
C LEU A 91 20.60 8.67 2.76
N LEU A 92 20.99 9.93 2.51
CA LEU A 92 20.23 11.08 2.98
C LEU A 92 18.87 11.21 2.30
N HIS A 93 18.76 10.93 0.99
CA HIS A 93 17.48 10.87 0.29
C HIS A 93 16.56 9.85 0.96
N ASN A 94 17.03 8.62 1.16
CA ASN A 94 16.26 7.57 1.85
C ASN A 94 15.84 7.99 3.26
N LEU A 95 16.75 8.63 4.01
CA LEU A 95 16.49 9.13 5.35
C LEU A 95 15.36 10.17 5.33
N PHE A 96 15.47 11.20 4.51
CA PHE A 96 14.47 12.28 4.43
C PHE A 96 13.13 11.84 3.85
N ALA A 97 13.13 10.86 2.94
CA ALA A 97 11.92 10.23 2.41
C ALA A 97 11.22 9.34 3.45
N SER A 98 11.96 8.79 4.41
CA SER A 98 11.39 7.92 5.45
C SER A 98 10.75 8.65 6.62
N ILE A 99 11.14 9.90 6.88
CA ILE A 99 10.64 10.69 8.02
C ILE A 99 9.46 11.57 7.62
N ARG A 100 8.46 11.68 8.51
CA ARG A 100 7.32 12.57 8.31
C ARG A 100 7.58 13.92 8.97
N GLN A 101 8.09 13.88 10.19
CA GLN A 101 8.38 15.04 11.03
C GLN A 101 9.80 14.99 11.62
N GLU A 102 10.30 16.11 12.13
CA GLU A 102 11.65 16.20 12.71
C GLU A 102 11.88 15.17 13.84
N GLY A 103 10.84 14.90 14.63
CA GLY A 103 10.87 13.93 15.72
C GLY A 103 11.10 12.47 15.31
N ASP A 104 10.89 12.12 14.04
CA ASP A 104 11.07 10.75 13.54
C ASP A 104 12.53 10.44 13.19
N LEU A 105 13.40 11.47 13.14
CA LEU A 105 14.80 11.33 12.75
C LEU A 105 15.57 10.27 13.57
N PRO A 106 15.48 10.21 14.91
CA PRO A 106 16.19 9.20 15.69
C PRO A 106 15.79 7.76 15.30
N GLN A 107 14.50 7.53 15.09
CA GLN A 107 13.98 6.22 14.71
C GLN A 107 14.44 5.82 13.29
N ALA A 108 14.46 6.77 12.36
CA ALA A 108 14.93 6.52 11.01
C ALA A 108 16.43 6.20 10.95
N ILE A 109 17.26 6.90 11.74
CA ILE A 109 18.69 6.58 11.88
C ILE A 109 18.89 5.18 12.48
N GLU A 110 18.16 4.84 13.54
CA GLU A 110 18.20 3.51 14.14
C GLU A 110 17.82 2.40 13.14
N ARG A 111 16.80 2.66 12.31
CA ARG A 111 16.41 1.74 11.25
C ARG A 111 17.53 1.53 10.23
N LEU A 112 18.16 2.60 9.74
CA LEU A 112 19.29 2.49 8.80
C LEU A 112 20.47 1.73 9.40
N ARG A 113 20.72 1.89 10.70
CA ARG A 113 21.72 1.13 11.45
C ARG A 113 21.34 -0.35 11.53
N PHE A 114 20.09 -0.65 11.86
CA PHE A 114 19.60 -2.03 11.95
C PHE A 114 19.60 -2.76 10.60
N GLU A 115 19.29 -2.05 9.51
CA GLU A 115 19.35 -2.57 8.14
C GLU A 115 20.79 -2.76 7.64
N GLY A 116 21.81 -2.37 8.42
CA GLY A 116 23.22 -2.49 8.05
C GLY A 116 23.67 -1.50 6.98
N ILE A 117 22.87 -0.45 6.71
CA ILE A 117 23.22 0.61 5.74
C ILE A 117 24.24 1.57 6.35
N LEU A 118 24.14 1.84 7.65
CA LEU A 118 25.16 2.58 8.39
C LEU A 118 26.22 1.59 8.91
N GLU A 119 27.43 1.70 8.39
CA GLU A 119 28.52 0.75 8.59
C GLU A 119 29.28 0.99 9.91
N SER A 120 29.23 2.22 10.44
CA SER A 120 29.97 2.60 11.64
C SER A 120 29.24 3.63 12.50
N SER A 121 29.56 3.63 13.81
CA SER A 121 29.06 4.64 14.75
C SER A 121 29.52 6.06 14.44
N GLU A 122 30.64 6.21 13.73
CA GLU A 122 31.13 7.51 13.26
C GLU A 122 30.25 8.05 12.13
N GLN A 123 29.96 7.20 11.14
CA GLN A 123 29.07 7.53 10.03
C GLN A 123 27.65 7.87 10.54
N GLU A 124 27.12 7.09 11.49
CA GLU A 124 25.83 7.38 12.14
C GLU A 124 25.80 8.80 12.73
N LYS A 125 26.81 9.17 13.52
CA LYS A 125 26.91 10.51 14.11
C LYS A 125 27.05 11.61 13.06
N GLN A 126 27.79 11.36 11.99
CA GLN A 126 27.98 12.32 10.90
C GLN A 126 26.67 12.58 10.16
N ILE A 127 25.97 11.52 9.75
CA ILE A 127 24.67 11.61 9.07
C ILE A 127 23.63 12.28 9.98
N GLN A 128 23.58 11.90 11.25
CA GLN A 128 22.65 12.50 12.21
C GLN A 128 22.88 14.01 12.34
N LYS A 129 24.13 14.46 12.51
CA LYS A 129 24.47 15.89 12.59
C LYS A 129 24.09 16.64 11.33
N LEU A 130 24.38 16.07 10.16
CA LEU A 130 24.06 16.68 8.87
C LEU A 130 22.54 16.80 8.70
N ALA A 131 21.80 15.73 9.00
CA ALA A 131 20.34 15.73 8.93
C ALA A 131 19.72 16.76 9.88
N GLN A 132 20.19 16.84 11.13
CA GLN A 132 19.74 17.85 12.10
C GLN A 132 20.03 19.27 11.63
N TRP A 133 21.22 19.52 11.08
CA TRP A 133 21.58 20.82 10.53
C TRP A 133 20.69 21.22 9.35
N ALA A 134 20.42 20.27 8.44
CA ALA A 134 19.59 20.49 7.27
C ALA A 134 18.12 20.77 7.66
N LEU A 135 17.56 20.00 8.61
CA LEU A 135 16.22 20.22 9.17
C LEU A 135 16.08 21.54 9.95
N GLY A 136 17.20 22.11 10.39
CA GLY A 136 17.23 23.40 11.09
C GLY A 136 16.90 24.61 10.22
N ASN A 137 16.86 24.49 8.88
CA ASN A 137 16.44 25.58 7.99
C ASN A 137 14.96 25.92 8.25
N PRO A 138 14.57 27.20 8.44
CA PRO A 138 13.21 27.56 8.82
C PRO A 138 12.10 27.01 7.90
N LYS A 139 12.31 27.03 6.57
CA LYS A 139 11.33 26.48 5.61
C LYS A 139 11.28 24.96 5.68
N VAL A 140 12.43 24.30 5.78
CA VAL A 140 12.51 22.84 5.93
C VAL A 140 11.85 22.41 7.23
N LYS A 141 12.12 23.11 8.33
CA LYS A 141 11.52 22.82 9.63
C LYS A 141 9.99 22.86 9.57
N ASP A 142 9.42 23.83 8.86
CA ASP A 142 7.98 23.89 8.61
C ASP A 142 7.46 22.68 7.81
N TRP A 143 8.19 22.26 6.77
CA TRP A 143 7.88 21.06 5.98
C TRP A 143 7.92 19.75 6.79
N TYR A 144 8.70 19.71 7.87
CA TYR A 144 8.79 18.58 8.80
C TYR A 144 8.10 18.86 10.15
N SER A 145 7.15 19.80 10.18
CA SER A 145 6.37 20.13 11.39
C SER A 145 5.38 19.04 11.81
N GLY A 146 4.97 18.17 10.86
CA GLY A 146 3.90 17.19 11.05
C GLY A 146 2.49 17.73 10.82
N GLU A 147 2.34 19.03 10.50
CA GLU A 147 1.04 19.65 10.23
C GLU A 147 0.55 19.47 8.78
N TRP A 148 1.46 19.13 7.87
CA TRP A 148 1.15 18.92 6.46
C TRP A 148 0.59 17.52 6.21
N GLU A 149 -0.40 17.43 5.32
CA GLU A 149 -0.77 16.16 4.74
C GLU A 149 0.34 15.74 3.76
N LEU A 150 1.02 14.63 4.09
CA LEU A 150 2.29 14.27 3.48
C LEU A 150 2.18 13.09 2.51
N TYR A 151 2.65 13.33 1.28
CA TYR A 151 2.80 12.36 0.20
C TYR A 151 4.28 12.26 -0.19
N ASN A 152 5.06 11.52 0.61
CA ASN A 152 6.45 11.23 0.28
C ASN A 152 6.52 10.17 -0.82
N GLU A 153 7.46 10.34 -1.75
CA GLU A 153 7.81 9.32 -2.74
C GLU A 153 6.58 8.79 -3.50
N CYS A 154 5.58 9.65 -3.71
CA CYS A 154 4.30 9.27 -4.27
C CYS A 154 4.33 9.46 -5.79
N SER A 155 4.03 8.40 -6.53
CA SER A 155 4.03 8.43 -8.00
C SER A 155 2.80 9.15 -8.54
N ILE A 156 3.03 10.15 -9.39
CA ILE A 156 2.03 10.80 -10.24
C ILE A 156 2.01 10.06 -11.58
N ILE A 157 0.86 9.50 -11.93
CA ILE A 157 0.64 8.80 -13.20
C ILE A 157 -0.09 9.74 -14.15
N TYR A 158 0.41 9.88 -15.37
CA TYR A 158 -0.23 10.68 -16.41
C TYR A 158 -0.10 10.00 -17.77
N THR A 159 -0.92 10.43 -18.71
CA THR A 159 -0.84 10.01 -20.11
C THR A 159 -0.24 11.16 -20.90
N ASP A 160 0.83 10.88 -21.65
CA ASP A 160 1.45 11.89 -22.52
C ASP A 160 0.61 12.13 -23.79
N GLU A 161 1.06 13.07 -24.63
CA GLU A 161 0.37 13.45 -25.87
C GLU A 161 0.26 12.30 -26.87
N GLU A 162 1.12 11.28 -26.77
CA GLU A 162 1.11 10.08 -27.63
C GLU A 162 0.18 8.98 -27.08
N GLY A 163 -0.45 9.20 -25.93
CA GLY A 163 -1.34 8.22 -25.29
C GLY A 163 -0.58 7.19 -24.44
N VAL A 164 0.72 7.37 -24.20
CA VAL A 164 1.53 6.44 -23.41
C VAL A 164 1.45 6.81 -21.93
N MET A 165 1.30 5.80 -21.08
CA MET A 165 1.29 5.98 -19.63
C MET A 165 2.70 6.26 -19.12
N GLN A 166 2.86 7.39 -18.46
CA GLN A 166 4.10 7.86 -17.85
C GLN A 166 3.95 7.97 -16.33
N THR A 167 5.07 7.89 -15.63
CA THR A 167 5.12 8.09 -14.19
C THR A 167 6.19 9.13 -13.82
N ARG A 168 5.87 9.96 -12.83
CA ARG A 168 6.78 10.91 -12.19
C ARG A 168 6.67 10.76 -10.68
N ARG A 169 7.79 10.89 -9.97
CA ARG A 169 7.84 10.64 -8.53
C ARG A 169 8.62 11.77 -7.86
N PRO A 170 7.95 12.81 -7.36
CA PRO A 170 8.58 13.78 -6.48
C PRO A 170 9.00 13.13 -5.15
N ASP A 171 10.10 13.62 -4.57
CA ASP A 171 10.60 13.14 -3.28
C ASP A 171 9.57 13.41 -2.17
N ARG A 172 8.94 14.60 -2.21
CA ARG A 172 7.96 15.03 -1.21
C ARG A 172 6.92 15.98 -1.77
N VAL A 173 5.64 15.68 -1.51
CA VAL A 173 4.51 16.59 -1.73
C VAL A 173 3.77 16.80 -0.42
N MET A 174 3.46 18.04 -0.10
CA MET A 174 2.79 18.47 1.14
C MET A 174 1.56 19.28 0.80
N MET A 175 0.42 18.97 1.43
CA MET A 175 -0.85 19.65 1.20
C MET A 175 -1.43 20.18 2.51
N LYS A 176 -1.89 21.44 2.51
CA LYS A 176 -2.54 22.08 3.67
C LYS A 176 -3.34 23.28 3.21
N ASP A 177 -4.60 23.41 3.66
CA ASP A 177 -5.45 24.58 3.42
C ASP A 177 -5.53 25.02 1.93
N GLY A 178 -5.57 24.05 1.01
CA GLY A 178 -5.60 24.29 -0.45
C GLY A 178 -4.25 24.66 -1.08
N GLN A 179 -3.18 24.76 -0.28
CA GLN A 179 -1.81 24.93 -0.75
C GLN A 179 -1.15 23.57 -0.96
N VAL A 180 -0.34 23.48 -2.03
CA VAL A 180 0.45 22.30 -2.37
C VAL A 180 1.90 22.72 -2.52
N VAL A 181 2.79 22.05 -1.80
CA VAL A 181 4.23 22.28 -1.87
C VAL A 181 4.90 21.00 -2.35
N VAL A 182 5.58 21.08 -3.49
CA VAL A 182 6.40 19.98 -4.02
C VAL A 182 7.87 20.28 -3.80
N VAL A 183 8.61 19.31 -3.26
CA VAL A 183 10.02 19.43 -2.94
C VAL A 183 10.77 18.24 -3.53
N ASP A 184 11.93 18.53 -4.11
CA ASP A 184 12.83 17.55 -4.71
C ASP A 184 14.25 17.76 -4.16
N PHE A 185 14.85 16.71 -3.59
CA PHE A 185 16.10 16.78 -2.85
C PHE A 185 17.29 16.63 -3.78
N LYS A 186 18.25 17.54 -3.67
CA LYS A 186 19.47 17.54 -4.48
C LYS A 186 20.70 17.46 -3.59
N PHE A 187 21.50 16.43 -3.85
CA PHE A 187 22.75 16.14 -3.13
C PHE A 187 23.99 16.43 -3.99
N GLY A 188 23.80 16.99 -5.18
CA GLY A 188 24.88 17.34 -6.10
C GLY A 188 24.87 18.82 -6.44
N LYS A 189 25.72 19.18 -7.41
CA LYS A 189 25.74 20.54 -7.97
C LYS A 189 24.42 20.87 -8.67
N PRO A 190 23.99 22.14 -8.66
CA PRO A 190 22.85 22.60 -9.43
C PRO A 190 22.95 22.23 -10.91
N LYS A 191 21.82 21.83 -11.50
CA LYS A 191 21.68 21.50 -12.92
C LYS A 191 20.35 22.06 -13.43
N ASP A 192 20.34 22.58 -14.64
CA ASP A 192 19.13 23.19 -15.22
C ASP A 192 17.97 22.19 -15.34
N GLY A 193 18.27 20.91 -15.56
CA GLY A 193 17.26 19.84 -15.62
C GLY A 193 16.45 19.67 -14.33
N TYR A 194 16.99 20.03 -13.17
CA TYR A 194 16.26 19.93 -11.90
C TYR A 194 15.09 20.89 -11.81
N ARG A 195 15.23 22.12 -12.33
CA ARG A 195 14.13 23.08 -12.39
C ARG A 195 13.03 22.58 -13.32
N GLN A 196 13.41 21.99 -14.44
CA GLN A 196 12.46 21.44 -15.40
C GLN A 196 11.65 20.29 -14.80
N GLN A 197 12.30 19.42 -14.03
CA GLN A 197 11.64 18.32 -13.31
C GLN A 197 10.59 18.83 -12.32
N VAL A 198 10.94 19.81 -11.48
CA VAL A 198 9.99 20.40 -10.52
C VAL A 198 8.84 21.12 -11.24
N ARG A 199 9.10 21.84 -12.32
CA ARG A 199 8.04 22.44 -13.15
C ARG A 199 7.09 21.40 -13.72
N GLU A 200 7.61 20.27 -14.19
CA GLU A 200 6.78 19.17 -14.67
C GLU A 200 5.85 18.67 -13.55
N TYR A 201 6.36 18.48 -12.33
CA TYR A 201 5.53 18.11 -11.19
C TYR A 201 4.44 19.15 -10.90
N MET A 202 4.79 20.43 -10.90
CA MET A 202 3.83 21.52 -10.68
C MET A 202 2.74 21.53 -11.75
N ASN A 203 3.09 21.33 -13.02
CA ASN A 203 2.13 21.27 -14.12
C ASN A 203 1.20 20.07 -13.99
N LEU A 204 1.73 18.89 -13.62
CA LEU A 204 0.93 17.69 -13.40
C LEU A 204 -0.07 17.88 -12.25
N LEU A 205 0.38 18.45 -11.12
CA LEU A 205 -0.49 18.77 -10.00
C LEU A 205 -1.55 19.82 -10.40
N SER A 206 -1.19 20.80 -11.22
CA SER A 206 -2.15 21.79 -11.73
C SER A 206 -3.20 21.13 -12.62
N ALA A 207 -2.80 20.20 -13.50
CA ALA A 207 -3.72 19.44 -14.34
C ALA A 207 -4.67 18.54 -13.53
N MET A 208 -4.28 18.13 -12.32
CA MET A 208 -5.15 17.41 -11.37
C MET A 208 -6.17 18.32 -10.66
N GLY A 209 -6.07 19.64 -10.83
CA GLY A 209 -7.01 20.62 -10.27
C GLY A 209 -6.51 21.36 -9.02
N TYR A 210 -5.23 21.23 -8.65
CA TYR A 210 -4.66 22.02 -7.57
C TYR A 210 -4.28 23.43 -8.06
N GLU A 211 -4.65 24.46 -7.30
CA GLU A 211 -4.47 25.86 -7.74
C GLU A 211 -3.22 26.52 -7.15
N GLN A 212 -2.98 26.37 -5.85
CA GLN A 212 -1.89 27.06 -5.14
C GLN A 212 -0.69 26.13 -4.99
N ILE A 213 0.10 25.98 -6.05
CA ILE A 213 1.25 25.07 -6.07
C ILE A 213 2.57 25.86 -5.99
N SER A 214 3.45 25.47 -5.08
CA SER A 214 4.83 25.98 -4.97
C SER A 214 5.84 24.83 -5.12
N GLY A 215 6.84 25.01 -5.97
CA GLY A 215 7.90 24.03 -6.20
C GLY A 215 9.23 24.47 -5.62
N TYR A 216 9.97 23.53 -5.01
CA TYR A 216 11.28 23.79 -4.43
C TYR A 216 12.30 22.70 -4.78
N LEU A 217 13.51 23.15 -5.06
CA LEU A 217 14.71 22.33 -5.03
C LEU A 217 15.40 22.56 -3.69
N TRP A 218 15.70 21.47 -2.97
CA TRP A 218 16.44 21.54 -1.72
C TRP A 218 17.84 20.96 -1.89
N TYR A 219 18.85 21.84 -1.93
CA TYR A 219 20.25 21.45 -1.99
C TYR A 219 20.77 21.14 -0.58
N VAL A 220 20.62 19.89 -0.17
CA VAL A 220 20.81 19.47 1.23
C VAL A 220 22.21 19.80 1.77
N PHE A 221 23.26 19.52 1.00
CA PHE A 221 24.64 19.78 1.47
C PHE A 221 24.97 21.26 1.62
N ALA A 222 24.33 22.14 0.84
CA ALA A 222 24.46 23.59 0.96
C ALA A 222 23.44 24.19 1.94
N ASN A 223 22.41 23.41 2.31
CA ASN A 223 21.21 23.87 3.01
C ASN A 223 20.55 25.09 2.34
N GLU A 224 20.59 25.09 1.00
CA GLU A 224 20.01 26.12 0.14
C GLU A 224 18.69 25.65 -0.45
N LEU A 225 17.75 26.58 -0.56
CA LEU A 225 16.45 26.34 -1.17
C LEU A 225 16.33 27.23 -2.41
N GLU A 226 15.99 26.61 -3.53
CA GLU A 226 15.69 27.29 -4.77
C GLU A 226 14.20 27.09 -5.08
N GLU A 227 13.44 28.18 -5.01
CA GLU A 227 12.04 28.19 -5.41
C GLU A 227 11.95 28.18 -6.95
N VAL A 228 11.17 27.23 -7.48
CA VAL A 228 10.96 27.06 -8.91
C VAL A 228 9.66 27.76 -9.28
N LYS A 229 9.79 28.70 -10.23
CA LYS A 229 8.69 29.41 -10.88
C LYS A 229 8.40 28.83 -12.24
#